data_AF-A0AAP0M2T9-F1
#
_entry.id   AF-A0AAP0M2T9-F1
#
_cell.length_a   1.000
_cell.length_b   1.000
_cell.length_c   1.000
_cell.angle_alpha   90.00
_cell.angle_beta   90.00
_cell.angle_gamma   90.00
#
_symmetry.space_group_name_H-M   'P 1'
#
loop_
_entity.id
_entity.type
_entity.pdbx_description
1 polymer ?
#
loop_
_entity_poly.entity_id
_entity_poly.type
_entity_poly.pdbx_seq_one_letter_code
_entity_poly.pdbx_strand_id
1 'polypeptide(L)'
;MQPRLTMENCGDKIDAFLSRTYYLNGGYDNREGMLKLSALMEHIEVRIFYLSVPQEALLDVASTLAICAQTQKGWNRIIIEKPFGFDALSSHWLTKALLSKFQEKQLYRIDHLLGRNLIENLTVLSLTPTYFAAVLYIDNSRWDGMPFLIKAGMGLIKHRVEIRIQFRHVPGNIYHDRFGHNINLAANELILRDVPDEAILVRVNNKVPGLGLQLDASELNLLYKDKYNAEVPDSYEHLLLDVIDGDNHLFMRSDELTAAWNILNPVLQEIDKNNIAPELYELGGRGPVGAYYLWAKHGVQWTED
;
A
#
# COMPACT_ATOMS: atom_id res chain seq x y z
N MET A 1 26.19 3.17 -19.17
CA MET A 1 24.74 3.14 -19.44
C MET A 1 24.47 1.98 -20.39
N GLN A 2 23.84 0.91 -19.93
CA GLN A 2 23.37 -0.13 -20.86
C GLN A 2 22.18 0.42 -21.67
N PRO A 3 22.06 0.07 -22.95
CA PRO A 3 20.97 0.57 -23.80
C PRO A 3 19.61 0.09 -23.27
N ARG A 4 18.58 0.95 -23.34
CA ARG A 4 17.19 0.62 -22.97
C ARG A 4 16.71 -0.62 -23.75
N LEU A 5 15.78 -1.38 -23.15
CA LEU A 5 15.05 -2.43 -23.87
C LEU A 5 14.32 -1.80 -25.06
N THR A 6 14.51 -2.36 -26.24
CA THR A 6 13.83 -2.00 -27.48
C THR A 6 13.30 -3.29 -28.10
N MET A 7 12.24 -3.24 -28.91
CA MET A 7 11.71 -4.45 -29.57
C MET A 7 12.79 -5.20 -30.37
N GLU A 8 13.78 -4.48 -30.91
CA GLU A 8 14.87 -5.04 -31.72
C GLU A 8 15.93 -5.80 -30.90
N ASN A 9 16.13 -5.45 -29.62
CA ASN A 9 17.12 -6.11 -28.73
C ASN A 9 16.48 -7.00 -27.66
N CYS A 10 15.16 -7.20 -27.73
CA CYS A 10 14.40 -7.93 -26.73
C CYS A 10 14.78 -9.43 -26.71
N GLY A 11 14.93 -10.05 -27.89
CA GLY A 11 15.30 -11.47 -27.99
C GLY A 11 16.64 -11.78 -27.32
N ASP A 12 17.71 -11.07 -27.73
CA ASP A 12 19.06 -11.26 -27.18
C ASP A 12 19.10 -11.03 -25.66
N LYS A 13 18.34 -10.05 -25.15
CA LYS A 13 18.26 -9.76 -23.72
C LYS A 13 17.48 -10.81 -22.94
N ILE A 14 16.42 -11.37 -23.52
CA ILE A 14 15.68 -12.49 -22.94
C ILE A 14 16.60 -13.71 -22.84
N ASP A 15 17.34 -14.05 -23.89
CA ASP A 15 18.26 -15.18 -23.86
C ASP A 15 19.38 -14.97 -22.82
N ALA A 16 19.94 -13.75 -22.77
CA ALA A 16 20.92 -13.39 -21.75
C ALA A 16 20.36 -13.47 -20.32
N PHE A 17 19.07 -13.15 -20.11
CA PHE A 17 18.39 -13.29 -18.82
C PHE A 17 18.15 -14.76 -18.46
N LEU A 18 17.55 -15.53 -19.38
CA LEU A 18 17.22 -16.95 -19.17
C LEU A 18 18.47 -17.81 -18.96
N SER A 19 19.58 -17.48 -19.61
CA SER A 19 20.88 -18.14 -19.37
C SER A 19 21.41 -17.99 -17.93
N ARG A 20 20.85 -17.06 -17.16
CA ARG A 20 21.17 -16.80 -15.75
C ARG A 20 20.09 -17.33 -14.79
N THR A 21 19.03 -17.95 -15.31
CA THR A 21 17.95 -18.55 -14.52
C THR A 21 18.18 -20.03 -14.35
N TYR A 22 18.05 -20.51 -13.12
CA TYR A 22 18.23 -21.93 -12.78
C TYR A 22 17.03 -22.41 -11.98
N TYR A 23 16.66 -23.67 -12.17
CA TYR A 23 15.62 -24.33 -11.38
C TYR A 23 16.23 -25.49 -10.59
N LEU A 24 15.90 -25.55 -9.30
CA LEU A 24 16.29 -26.63 -8.41
C LEU A 24 15.03 -27.21 -7.77
N ASN A 25 14.79 -28.51 -7.97
CA ASN A 25 13.78 -29.23 -7.22
C ASN A 25 14.31 -29.52 -5.81
N GLY A 26 13.74 -28.85 -4.80
CA GLY A 26 14.13 -28.98 -3.39
C GLY A 26 13.75 -30.33 -2.75
N GLY A 27 12.87 -31.11 -3.37
CA GLY A 27 12.30 -32.32 -2.78
C GLY A 27 11.21 -32.03 -1.74
N TYR A 28 10.91 -33.01 -0.90
CA TYR A 28 9.88 -32.91 0.15
C TYR A 28 10.43 -32.46 1.51
N ASP A 29 11.75 -32.51 1.70
CA ASP A 29 12.43 -32.02 2.90
C ASP A 29 13.10 -30.68 2.59
N ASN A 30 12.59 -29.62 3.22
CA ASN A 30 13.10 -28.27 3.08
C ASN A 30 14.60 -28.18 3.43
N ARG A 31 15.08 -28.96 4.41
CA ARG A 31 16.50 -28.92 4.82
C ARG A 31 17.41 -29.46 3.75
N GLU A 32 17.06 -30.60 3.15
CA GLU A 32 17.84 -31.18 2.06
C GLU A 32 17.85 -30.24 0.84
N GLY A 33 16.69 -29.70 0.47
CA GLY A 33 16.57 -28.72 -0.62
C GLY A 33 17.42 -27.47 -0.38
N MET A 34 17.40 -26.94 0.83
CA MET A 34 18.14 -25.73 1.19
C MET A 34 19.66 -25.95 1.22
N LEU A 35 20.13 -27.15 1.60
CA LEU A 35 21.54 -27.52 1.50
C LEU A 35 22.00 -27.61 0.03
N LYS A 36 21.18 -28.19 -0.85
CA LYS A 36 21.44 -28.22 -2.30
C LYS A 36 21.50 -26.80 -2.88
N LEU A 37 20.58 -25.93 -2.47
CA LEU A 37 20.57 -24.51 -2.88
C LEU A 37 21.84 -23.80 -2.40
N SER A 38 22.23 -24.01 -1.14
CA SER A 38 23.44 -23.39 -0.57
C SER A 38 24.71 -23.80 -1.31
N ALA A 39 24.82 -25.09 -1.69
CA ALA A 39 25.92 -25.59 -2.49
C ALA A 39 25.95 -24.97 -3.90
N LEU A 40 24.80 -24.84 -4.57
CA LEU A 40 24.72 -24.18 -5.87
C LEU A 40 25.15 -22.70 -5.81
N MET A 41 24.91 -22.04 -4.68
CA MET A 41 25.22 -20.64 -4.47
C MET A 41 26.58 -20.41 -3.77
N GLU A 42 27.44 -21.42 -3.62
CA GLU A 42 28.67 -21.33 -2.79
C GLU A 42 29.55 -20.11 -3.11
N HIS A 43 29.68 -19.76 -4.39
CA HIS A 43 30.47 -18.62 -4.85
C HIS A 43 29.74 -17.27 -4.83
N ILE A 44 28.46 -17.25 -4.48
CA ILE A 44 27.62 -16.05 -4.44
C ILE A 44 27.65 -15.46 -3.02
N GLU A 45 28.32 -14.32 -2.87
CA GLU A 45 28.48 -13.61 -1.61
C GLU A 45 27.33 -12.64 -1.29
N VAL A 46 26.48 -12.36 -2.28
CA VAL A 46 25.32 -11.48 -2.17
C VAL A 46 24.06 -12.27 -2.49
N ARG A 47 23.23 -12.51 -1.47
CA ARG A 47 22.06 -13.40 -1.62
C ARG A 47 20.77 -12.67 -1.25
N ILE A 48 19.84 -12.64 -2.20
CA ILE A 48 18.46 -12.19 -1.96
C ILE A 48 17.57 -13.43 -2.05
N PHE A 49 16.78 -13.65 -1.00
CA PHE A 49 15.83 -14.76 -0.94
C PHE A 49 14.41 -14.20 -0.96
N TYR A 50 13.70 -14.46 -2.05
CA TYR A 50 12.28 -14.11 -2.17
C TYR A 50 11.43 -15.29 -1.70
N LEU A 51 10.75 -15.14 -0.58
CA LEU A 51 9.90 -16.20 0.00
C LEU A 51 8.47 -16.11 -0.53
N SER A 52 8.28 -16.50 -1.80
CA SER A 52 6.96 -16.61 -2.43
C SER A 52 6.31 -17.96 -2.10
N VAL A 53 6.06 -18.20 -0.81
CA VAL A 53 5.49 -19.45 -0.28
C VAL A 53 4.20 -19.18 0.51
N PRO A 54 3.30 -20.16 0.66
CA PRO A 54 2.14 -20.02 1.55
C PRO A 54 2.55 -19.65 2.98
N GLN A 55 1.68 -18.91 3.68
CA GLN A 55 1.98 -18.38 5.02
C GLN A 55 2.29 -19.49 6.03
N GLU A 56 1.65 -20.64 5.90
CA GLU A 56 1.84 -21.80 6.78
C GLU A 56 3.23 -22.41 6.65
N ALA A 57 3.88 -22.25 5.49
CA ALA A 57 5.23 -22.76 5.22
C ALA A 57 6.33 -21.73 5.50
N LEU A 58 5.97 -20.44 5.64
CA LEU A 58 6.93 -19.33 5.71
C LEU A 58 7.98 -19.52 6.81
N LEU A 59 7.55 -19.85 8.03
CA LEU A 59 8.46 -20.00 9.17
C LEU A 59 9.40 -21.20 9.04
N ASP A 60 8.94 -22.31 8.48
CA ASP A 60 9.75 -23.50 8.27
C ASP A 60 10.83 -23.25 7.21
N VAL A 61 10.44 -22.64 6.09
CA VAL A 61 11.35 -22.24 5.01
C VAL A 61 12.36 -21.22 5.52
N ALA A 62 11.92 -20.17 6.20
CA ALA A 62 12.78 -19.12 6.74
C ALA A 62 13.76 -19.67 7.79
N SER A 63 13.31 -20.56 8.68
CA SER A 63 14.17 -21.18 9.70
C SER A 63 15.25 -22.06 9.07
N THR A 64 14.87 -22.83 8.05
CA THR A 64 15.78 -23.73 7.34
C THR A 64 16.81 -22.93 6.53
N LEU A 65 16.36 -21.88 5.82
CA LEU A 65 17.20 -20.94 5.11
C LEU A 65 18.23 -20.31 6.04
N ALA A 66 17.80 -19.87 7.23
CA ALA A 66 18.67 -19.22 8.20
C ALA A 66 19.85 -20.11 8.61
N ILE A 67 19.63 -21.42 8.70
CA ILE A 67 20.63 -22.41 9.13
C ILE A 67 21.51 -22.86 7.96
N CYS A 68 20.92 -23.07 6.77
CA CYS A 68 21.59 -23.81 5.69
C CYS A 68 22.12 -22.92 4.56
N ALA A 69 21.45 -21.80 4.24
CA ALA A 69 21.68 -21.08 2.97
C ALA A 69 22.16 -19.63 3.13
N GLN A 70 22.26 -19.07 4.34
CA GLN A 70 22.86 -17.75 4.51
C GLN A 70 24.38 -17.77 4.22
N THR A 71 24.86 -16.82 3.43
CA THR A 71 26.31 -16.59 3.26
C THR A 71 26.88 -15.84 4.46
N GLN A 72 28.14 -16.15 4.79
CA GLN A 72 28.91 -15.47 5.84
C GLN A 72 29.92 -14.46 5.27
N LYS A 73 30.14 -14.45 3.95
CA LYS A 73 31.16 -13.62 3.29
C LYS A 73 30.67 -12.24 2.83
N GLY A 74 29.37 -12.12 2.56
CA GLY A 74 28.74 -10.84 2.19
C GLY A 74 27.44 -10.66 2.94
N TRP A 75 26.34 -10.39 2.23
CA TRP A 75 25.06 -10.06 2.85
C TRP A 75 23.91 -10.94 2.34
N ASN A 76 22.93 -11.11 3.21
CA ASN A 76 21.69 -11.83 2.94
C ASN A 76 20.52 -10.88 3.17
N ARG A 77 19.60 -10.82 2.21
CA ARG A 77 18.32 -10.10 2.32
C ARG A 77 17.19 -11.07 2.05
N ILE A 78 16.12 -10.97 2.84
CA ILE A 78 14.99 -11.89 2.83
C ILE A 78 13.74 -11.06 2.60
N ILE A 79 13.11 -11.31 1.46
CA ILE A 79 11.85 -10.69 1.08
C ILE A 79 10.72 -11.61 1.52
N ILE A 80 9.74 -11.05 2.23
CA ILE A 80 8.53 -11.74 2.66
C ILE A 80 7.29 -10.99 2.22
N GLU A 81 6.28 -11.74 1.78
CA GLU A 81 4.98 -11.23 1.39
C GLU A 81 4.00 -11.22 2.55
N LYS A 82 2.95 -10.39 2.43
CA LYS A 82 1.78 -10.44 3.29
C LYS A 82 1.02 -11.78 3.13
N PRO A 83 0.27 -12.24 4.15
CA PRO A 83 -0.09 -11.55 5.39
C PRO A 83 0.99 -11.62 6.48
N PHE A 84 1.20 -10.53 7.22
CA PHE A 84 2.13 -10.49 8.36
C PHE A 84 1.43 -10.82 9.68
N GLY A 85 0.85 -12.02 9.74
CA GLY A 85 -0.08 -12.43 10.79
C GLY A 85 -1.53 -12.09 10.47
N PHE A 86 -2.46 -12.65 11.25
CA PHE A 86 -3.91 -12.46 11.10
C PHE A 86 -4.52 -11.66 12.25
N ASP A 87 -3.78 -11.52 13.34
CA ASP A 87 -4.09 -10.73 14.52
C ASP A 87 -2.79 -10.23 15.17
N ALA A 88 -2.90 -9.40 16.21
CA ALA A 88 -1.73 -8.89 16.91
C ALA A 88 -0.83 -9.99 17.50
N LEU A 89 -1.42 -11.11 17.95
CA LEU A 89 -0.70 -12.19 18.61
C LEU A 89 0.13 -13.01 17.61
N SER A 90 -0.50 -13.47 16.53
CA SER A 90 0.12 -14.22 15.44
C SER A 90 1.18 -13.39 14.72
N SER A 91 0.93 -12.09 14.51
CA SER A 91 1.93 -11.15 13.97
C SER A 91 3.15 -11.01 14.89
N HIS A 92 2.91 -10.88 16.21
CA HIS A 92 3.99 -10.83 17.20
C HIS A 92 4.84 -12.12 17.18
N TRP A 93 4.21 -13.29 17.14
CA TRP A 93 4.91 -14.57 17.09
C TRP A 93 5.71 -14.75 15.80
N LEU A 94 5.13 -14.43 14.65
CA LEU A 94 5.80 -14.46 13.35
C LEU A 94 7.04 -13.55 13.39
N THR A 95 6.86 -12.30 13.82
CA THR A 95 7.94 -11.31 13.92
C THR A 95 9.04 -11.76 14.87
N LYS A 96 8.68 -12.27 16.06
CA LYS A 96 9.63 -12.79 17.04
C LYS A 96 10.41 -14.00 16.51
N ALA A 97 9.75 -14.91 15.81
CA ALA A 97 10.38 -16.08 15.22
C ALA A 97 11.38 -15.66 14.12
N LEU A 98 11.00 -14.75 13.23
CA LEU A 98 11.89 -14.21 12.19
C LEU A 98 13.08 -13.47 12.81
N LEU A 99 12.85 -12.60 13.79
CA LEU A 99 13.93 -11.84 14.45
C LEU A 99 14.84 -12.70 15.34
N SER A 100 14.43 -13.92 15.69
CA SER A 100 15.32 -14.89 16.34
C SER A 100 16.36 -15.47 15.36
N LYS A 101 16.17 -15.30 14.06
CA LYS A 101 17.00 -15.89 12.98
C LYS A 101 17.65 -14.85 12.07
N PHE A 102 17.04 -13.68 11.93
CA PHE A 102 17.48 -12.61 11.04
C PHE A 102 17.53 -11.27 11.77
N GLN A 103 18.41 -10.39 11.32
CA GLN A 103 18.41 -9.00 11.78
C GLN A 103 17.33 -8.20 11.05
N GLU A 104 16.75 -7.18 11.69
CA GLU A 104 15.70 -6.35 11.08
C GLU A 104 16.11 -5.79 9.71
N LYS A 105 17.36 -5.31 9.57
CA LYS A 105 17.91 -4.79 8.30
C LYS A 105 18.03 -5.83 7.16
N GLN A 106 17.87 -7.11 7.46
CA GLN A 106 17.86 -8.18 6.46
C GLN A 106 16.44 -8.50 5.98
N LEU A 107 15.41 -8.05 6.68
CA LEU A 107 14.01 -8.39 6.40
C LEU A 107 13.34 -7.28 5.60
N TYR A 108 12.78 -7.67 4.46
CA TYR A 108 12.08 -6.80 3.51
C TYR A 108 10.64 -7.28 3.41
N ARG A 109 9.74 -6.62 4.16
CA ARG A 109 8.31 -6.97 4.22
C ARG A 109 7.57 -6.19 3.15
N ILE A 110 7.19 -6.86 2.07
CA ILE A 110 6.47 -6.23 0.97
C ILE A 110 5.02 -6.01 1.36
N ASP A 111 4.63 -4.74 1.43
CA ASP A 111 3.24 -4.33 1.40
C ASP A 111 2.97 -3.62 0.06
N HIS A 112 2.87 -4.41 -1.00
CA HIS A 112 2.44 -3.89 -2.28
C HIS A 112 0.94 -3.57 -2.15
N LEU A 113 0.64 -2.27 -2.00
CA LEU A 113 -0.69 -1.74 -1.66
C LEU A 113 -1.80 -2.04 -2.70
N LEU A 114 -1.59 -2.90 -3.71
CA LEU A 114 -2.61 -3.36 -4.66
C LEU A 114 -2.41 -4.83 -5.09
N GLY A 115 -2.18 -5.72 -4.13
CA GLY A 115 -2.28 -7.17 -4.36
C GLY A 115 -3.71 -7.62 -4.63
N ARG A 116 -4.11 -7.62 -5.91
CA ARG A 116 -5.29 -8.32 -6.42
C ARG A 116 -5.18 -9.79 -6.01
N ASN A 117 -6.07 -10.25 -5.13
CA ASN A 117 -6.71 -11.56 -5.13
C ASN A 117 -7.52 -11.74 -3.83
N LEU A 118 -8.73 -11.20 -3.81
CA LEU A 118 -9.75 -11.50 -2.79
C LEU A 118 -11.10 -11.88 -3.43
N ILE A 119 -11.08 -12.38 -4.68
CA ILE A 119 -12.32 -12.74 -5.39
C ILE A 119 -12.71 -14.21 -5.20
N GLU A 120 -11.91 -15.04 -4.53
CA GLU A 120 -12.22 -16.48 -4.50
C GLU A 120 -13.16 -16.98 -3.41
N ASN A 121 -13.68 -16.14 -2.50
CA ASN A 121 -14.66 -16.62 -1.51
C ASN A 121 -15.74 -15.59 -1.13
N LEU A 122 -16.43 -15.04 -2.13
CA LEU A 122 -17.75 -14.42 -1.89
C LEU A 122 -18.81 -15.52 -1.81
N THR A 123 -18.79 -16.31 -0.74
CA THR A 123 -19.98 -17.05 -0.34
C THR A 123 -21.01 -16.05 0.17
N VAL A 124 -22.25 -16.19 -0.30
CA VAL A 124 -23.39 -15.27 -0.04
C VAL A 124 -23.78 -15.18 1.45
N LEU A 125 -23.07 -15.86 2.33
CA LEU A 125 -23.32 -15.95 3.78
C LEU A 125 -22.13 -15.46 4.64
N SER A 126 -21.09 -14.88 4.05
CA SER A 126 -19.97 -14.37 4.84
C SER A 126 -20.30 -13.02 5.48
N LEU A 127 -20.09 -12.88 6.79
CA LEU A 127 -20.13 -11.61 7.52
C LEU A 127 -18.82 -10.80 7.34
N THR A 128 -17.91 -11.24 6.47
CA THR A 128 -16.66 -10.51 6.20
C THR A 128 -16.96 -9.12 5.62
N PRO A 129 -16.46 -8.04 6.24
CA PRO A 129 -16.67 -6.69 5.74
C PRO A 129 -15.92 -6.47 4.41
N THR A 130 -16.63 -6.01 3.39
CA THR A 130 -16.05 -5.63 2.09
C THR A 130 -15.82 -4.11 1.96
N TYR A 131 -16.17 -3.36 3.00
CA TYR A 131 -16.01 -1.91 3.11
C TYR A 131 -15.62 -1.54 4.54
N PHE A 132 -14.68 -0.60 4.65
CA PHE A 132 -14.19 -0.04 5.90
C PHE A 132 -14.12 1.48 5.77
N ALA A 133 -14.64 2.18 6.79
CA ALA A 133 -14.41 3.62 6.96
C ALA A 133 -14.16 3.93 8.43
N ALA A 134 -13.18 4.78 8.69
CA ALA A 134 -12.80 5.17 10.04
C ALA A 134 -12.30 6.62 10.07
N VAL A 135 -12.41 7.21 11.25
CA VAL A 135 -11.76 8.48 11.60
C VAL A 135 -10.71 8.17 12.64
N LEU A 136 -9.46 8.46 12.31
CA LEU A 136 -8.32 8.34 13.22
C LEU A 136 -7.86 9.73 13.64
N TYR A 137 -7.24 9.79 14.82
CA TYR A 137 -6.61 11.00 15.34
C TYR A 137 -5.17 10.67 15.70
N ILE A 138 -4.25 11.58 15.36
CA ILE A 138 -2.85 11.46 15.73
C ILE A 138 -2.62 12.41 16.90
N ASP A 139 -2.43 11.83 18.09
CA ASP A 139 -2.23 12.58 19.33
C ASP A 139 -0.81 13.17 19.41
N ASN A 140 -0.61 14.29 18.72
CA ASN A 140 0.58 15.12 18.85
C ASN A 140 0.30 16.58 18.51
N SER A 141 1.25 17.47 18.81
CA SER A 141 1.11 18.92 18.62
C SER A 141 0.87 19.35 17.18
N ARG A 142 1.31 18.57 16.19
CA ARG A 142 1.12 18.88 14.77
C ARG A 142 -0.30 18.59 14.31
N TRP A 143 -0.89 17.51 14.82
CA TRP A 143 -2.16 16.95 14.34
C TRP A 143 -3.29 17.03 15.36
N ASP A 144 -3.10 17.78 16.45
CA ASP A 144 -4.11 17.97 17.49
C ASP A 144 -5.45 18.44 16.90
N GLY A 145 -6.50 17.69 17.22
CA GLY A 145 -7.86 17.89 16.72
C GLY A 145 -8.08 17.61 15.23
N MET A 146 -7.06 17.21 14.46
CA MET A 146 -7.17 16.97 13.02
C MET A 146 -7.62 15.54 12.71
N PRO A 147 -8.80 15.34 12.09
CA PRO A 147 -9.30 14.01 11.77
C PRO A 147 -8.59 13.45 10.52
N PHE A 148 -8.18 12.18 10.59
CA PHE A 148 -7.67 11.38 9.47
C PHE A 148 -8.74 10.42 9.01
N LEU A 149 -9.25 10.68 7.81
CA LEU A 149 -10.37 9.99 7.22
C LEU A 149 -9.83 8.84 6.35
N ILE A 150 -10.09 7.60 6.75
CA ILE A 150 -9.72 6.40 5.96
C ILE A 150 -10.96 5.74 5.41
N LYS A 151 -10.92 5.38 4.13
CA LYS A 151 -11.92 4.57 3.44
C LYS A 151 -11.23 3.54 2.55
N ALA A 152 -11.66 2.29 2.66
CA ALA A 152 -11.30 1.22 1.74
C ALA A 152 -12.55 0.39 1.46
N GLY A 153 -12.77 -0.02 0.21
CA GLY A 153 -13.93 -0.85 -0.08
C GLY A 153 -13.91 -1.44 -1.48
N MET A 154 -14.56 -2.58 -1.63
CA MET A 154 -14.71 -3.30 -2.89
C MET A 154 -16.09 -3.07 -3.50
N GLY A 155 -16.20 -3.25 -4.82
CA GLY A 155 -17.49 -3.15 -5.50
C GLY A 155 -18.08 -1.73 -5.49
N LEU A 156 -17.23 -0.71 -5.42
CA LEU A 156 -17.63 0.70 -5.47
C LEU A 156 -17.75 1.18 -6.92
N ILE A 157 -18.48 2.28 -7.11
CA ILE A 157 -18.71 2.93 -8.42
C ILE A 157 -17.41 3.32 -9.14
N LYS A 158 -16.34 3.61 -8.40
CA LYS A 158 -15.05 4.04 -8.93
C LYS A 158 -13.91 3.23 -8.33
N HIS A 159 -13.01 2.76 -9.18
CA HIS A 159 -11.71 2.26 -8.78
C HIS A 159 -10.76 3.45 -8.63
N ARG A 160 -10.41 3.79 -7.40
CA ARG A 160 -9.64 4.99 -7.09
C ARG A 160 -8.78 4.80 -5.84
N VAL A 161 -7.52 5.23 -5.92
CA VAL A 161 -6.58 5.32 -4.81
C VAL A 161 -6.06 6.75 -4.79
N GLU A 162 -6.42 7.51 -3.76
CA GLU A 162 -6.00 8.91 -3.62
C GLU A 162 -5.89 9.33 -2.16
N ILE A 163 -5.00 10.28 -1.90
CA ILE A 163 -4.89 11.02 -0.64
C ILE A 163 -5.40 12.42 -0.90
N ARG A 164 -6.37 12.87 -0.11
CA ARG A 164 -6.93 14.23 -0.18
C ARG A 164 -6.65 14.98 1.11
N ILE A 165 -6.00 16.13 0.97
CA ILE A 165 -5.70 17.05 2.07
C ILE A 165 -6.56 18.29 1.87
N GLN A 166 -7.57 18.46 2.72
CA GLN A 166 -8.43 19.63 2.73
C GLN A 166 -7.87 20.68 3.69
N PHE A 167 -7.58 21.89 3.18
CA PHE A 167 -7.07 22.98 4.00
C PHE A 167 -8.20 23.69 4.74
N ARG A 168 -7.88 24.34 5.87
CA ARG A 168 -8.84 25.19 6.58
C ARG A 168 -9.25 26.38 5.72
N HIS A 169 -10.49 26.84 5.91
CA HIS A 169 -10.96 28.08 5.31
C HIS A 169 -10.11 29.28 5.74
N VAL A 170 -9.94 30.23 4.83
CA VAL A 170 -9.28 31.50 5.12
C VAL A 170 -10.18 32.34 6.04
N PRO A 171 -9.74 32.68 7.27
CA PRO A 171 -10.53 33.50 8.18
C PRO A 171 -10.82 34.89 7.59
N GLY A 172 -12.03 35.42 7.82
CA GLY A 172 -12.39 36.77 7.36
C GLY A 172 -12.52 36.91 5.85
N ASN A 173 -12.89 35.85 5.14
CA ASN A 173 -13.03 35.87 3.68
C ASN A 173 -14.07 36.90 3.21
N ILE A 174 -13.61 38.01 2.65
CA ILE A 174 -14.43 39.12 2.15
C ILE A 174 -15.20 38.80 0.86
N TYR A 175 -14.96 37.61 0.27
CA TYR A 175 -15.59 37.16 -0.98
C TYR A 175 -16.69 36.14 -0.76
N HIS A 176 -17.16 35.94 0.49
CA HIS A 176 -18.16 34.93 0.84
C HIS A 176 -19.42 34.97 -0.05
N ASP A 177 -19.91 36.18 -0.38
CA ASP A 177 -21.10 36.38 -1.22
C ASP A 177 -20.79 36.44 -2.73
N ARG A 178 -19.52 36.22 -3.12
CA ARG A 178 -19.01 36.33 -4.50
C ARG A 178 -18.46 35.02 -5.07
N PHE A 179 -18.55 33.94 -4.31
CA PHE A 179 -18.46 32.60 -4.89
C PHE A 179 -19.73 32.35 -5.74
N GLY A 180 -19.63 31.57 -6.82
CA GLY A 180 -20.79 31.19 -7.62
C GLY A 180 -21.84 30.37 -6.83
N HIS A 181 -22.63 29.54 -7.50
CA HIS A 181 -23.66 28.70 -6.86
C HIS A 181 -23.15 27.71 -5.78
N ASN A 182 -21.84 27.62 -5.53
CA ASN A 182 -21.24 26.74 -4.53
C ASN A 182 -20.42 27.52 -3.49
N ILE A 183 -21.05 27.81 -2.35
CA ILE A 183 -20.41 28.38 -1.15
C ILE A 183 -19.35 27.41 -0.57
N ASN A 184 -19.44 26.12 -0.91
CA ASN A 184 -18.54 25.06 -0.45
C ASN A 184 -17.15 25.06 -1.14
N LEU A 185 -16.90 25.94 -2.12
CA LEU A 185 -15.61 26.05 -2.86
C LEU A 185 -14.47 26.68 -2.03
N ALA A 186 -14.73 27.14 -0.81
CA ALA A 186 -13.80 28.01 -0.08
C ALA A 186 -12.53 27.33 0.50
N ALA A 187 -12.44 25.99 0.52
CA ALA A 187 -11.25 25.29 1.01
C ALA A 187 -10.36 24.83 -0.15
N ASN A 188 -9.08 25.18 -0.07
CA ASN A 188 -8.09 24.63 -0.99
C ASN A 188 -7.95 23.12 -0.71
N GLU A 189 -7.59 22.35 -1.73
CA GLU A 189 -7.31 20.92 -1.60
C GLU A 189 -6.03 20.56 -2.32
N LEU A 190 -5.25 19.66 -1.71
CA LEU A 190 -4.16 18.94 -2.38
C LEU A 190 -4.61 17.47 -2.54
N ILE A 191 -4.63 17.00 -3.77
CA ILE A 191 -5.04 15.64 -4.12
C ILE A 191 -3.83 14.95 -4.74
N LEU A 192 -3.39 13.87 -4.11
CA LEU A 192 -2.36 12.97 -4.61
C LEU A 192 -3.08 11.70 -5.07
N ARG A 193 -3.21 11.53 -6.39
CA ARG A 193 -3.91 10.40 -6.99
C ARG A 193 -2.89 9.42 -7.55
N ASP A 194 -3.06 8.17 -7.17
CA ASP A 194 -2.32 7.04 -7.69
C ASP A 194 -3.11 6.39 -8.84
N VAL A 195 -4.39 6.08 -8.61
CA VAL A 195 -5.27 5.47 -9.62
C VAL A 195 -6.65 6.15 -9.62
N PRO A 196 -7.32 6.36 -10.77
CA PRO A 196 -6.84 6.17 -12.14
C PRO A 196 -6.01 7.37 -12.60
N ASP A 197 -4.94 7.08 -13.36
CA ASP A 197 -3.92 8.03 -13.83
C ASP A 197 -3.22 8.77 -12.68
N GLU A 198 -1.90 8.61 -12.58
CA GLU A 198 -1.11 9.25 -11.54
C GLU A 198 -1.14 10.77 -11.72
N ALA A 199 -1.55 11.48 -10.66
CA ALA A 199 -1.77 12.91 -10.72
C ALA A 199 -1.50 13.61 -9.40
N ILE A 200 -0.96 14.84 -9.50
CA ILE A 200 -0.95 15.80 -8.40
C ILE A 200 -1.90 16.94 -8.81
N LEU A 201 -2.98 17.12 -8.06
CA LEU A 201 -3.97 18.15 -8.32
C LEU A 201 -4.01 19.10 -7.12
N VAL A 202 -4.02 20.40 -7.40
CA VAL A 202 -4.24 21.43 -6.38
C VAL A 202 -5.48 22.22 -6.76
N ARG A 203 -6.54 22.08 -5.96
CA ARG A 203 -7.75 22.88 -6.15
C ARG A 203 -7.61 24.17 -5.36
N VAL A 204 -7.63 25.30 -6.07
CA VAL A 204 -7.44 26.63 -5.49
C VAL A 204 -8.52 27.59 -5.95
N ASN A 205 -8.85 28.54 -5.09
CA ASN A 205 -9.76 29.61 -5.44
C ASN A 205 -9.08 30.64 -6.34
N ASN A 206 -9.68 30.91 -7.50
CA ASN A 206 -9.22 31.91 -8.46
C ASN A 206 -10.37 32.79 -8.98
N LYS A 207 -10.01 33.97 -9.47
CA LYS A 207 -10.97 34.86 -10.12
C LYS A 207 -11.37 34.27 -11.47
N VAL A 208 -12.66 34.17 -11.73
CA VAL A 208 -13.18 33.84 -13.06
C VAL A 208 -12.71 34.90 -14.06
N PRO A 209 -12.05 34.52 -15.18
CA PRO A 209 -11.66 35.47 -16.21
C PRO A 209 -12.85 36.29 -16.71
N GLY A 210 -12.71 37.62 -16.68
CA GLY A 210 -13.77 38.54 -17.08
C GLY A 210 -13.82 39.83 -16.25
N LEU A 211 -14.87 40.62 -16.51
CA LEU A 211 -15.08 41.93 -15.89
C LEU A 211 -15.66 41.85 -14.47
N GLY A 212 -16.24 40.70 -14.08
CA GLY A 212 -16.80 40.48 -12.74
C GLY A 212 -15.75 40.22 -11.66
N LEU A 213 -16.19 40.13 -10.40
CA LEU A 213 -15.37 39.75 -9.23
C LEU A 213 -15.81 38.39 -8.65
N GLN A 214 -16.29 37.51 -9.53
CA GLN A 214 -16.72 36.17 -9.18
C GLN A 214 -15.49 35.27 -8.98
N LEU A 215 -15.54 34.44 -7.95
CA LEU A 215 -14.55 33.40 -7.69
C LEU A 215 -15.07 32.04 -8.12
N ASP A 216 -14.14 31.19 -8.54
CA ASP A 216 -14.34 29.77 -8.82
C ASP A 216 -13.19 28.97 -8.19
N ALA A 217 -13.36 27.66 -8.03
CA ALA A 217 -12.26 26.78 -7.64
C ALA A 217 -11.73 26.04 -8.86
N SER A 218 -10.62 26.52 -9.40
CA SER A 218 -9.94 25.85 -10.52
C SER A 218 -8.93 24.82 -10.01
N GLU A 219 -8.72 23.79 -10.82
CA GLU A 219 -7.70 22.78 -10.59
C GLU A 219 -6.40 23.15 -11.31
N LEU A 220 -5.31 23.17 -10.57
CA LEU A 220 -3.96 23.12 -11.11
C LEU A 220 -3.54 21.66 -11.16
N ASN A 221 -3.41 21.09 -12.35
CA ASN A 221 -3.18 19.66 -12.53
C ASN A 221 -1.78 19.37 -13.10
N LEU A 222 -1.10 18.39 -12.50
CA LEU A 222 0.06 17.71 -13.04
C LEU A 222 -0.31 16.25 -13.29
N LEU A 223 -0.71 15.93 -14.52
CA LEU A 223 -0.95 14.57 -14.97
C LEU A 223 0.38 13.95 -15.43
N TYR A 224 0.76 12.81 -14.85
CA TYR A 224 2.07 12.22 -15.11
C TYR A 224 2.22 11.79 -16.57
N LYS A 225 1.18 11.15 -17.11
CA LYS A 225 1.12 10.72 -18.53
C LYS A 225 1.29 11.87 -19.54
N ASP A 226 0.88 13.09 -19.18
CA ASP A 226 0.98 14.25 -20.08
C ASP A 226 2.35 14.94 -19.94
N LYS A 227 2.94 14.89 -18.74
CA LYS A 227 4.20 15.59 -18.45
C LYS A 227 5.43 14.75 -18.77
N TYR A 228 5.39 13.46 -18.49
CA TYR A 228 6.54 12.56 -18.56
C TYR A 228 6.34 11.54 -19.67
N ASN A 229 7.29 11.48 -20.59
CA ASN A 229 7.33 10.45 -21.63
C ASN A 229 8.15 9.23 -21.16
N ALA A 230 7.79 8.70 -19.99
CA ALA A 230 8.43 7.56 -19.37
C ALA A 230 7.37 6.63 -18.80
N GLU A 231 7.60 5.33 -18.94
CA GLU A 231 6.77 4.31 -18.32
C GLU A 231 7.00 4.35 -16.80
N VAL A 232 5.90 4.35 -16.04
CA VAL A 232 5.94 4.21 -14.60
C VAL A 232 6.17 2.71 -14.32
N PRO A 233 7.27 2.34 -13.65
CA PRO A 233 7.56 0.93 -13.40
C PRO A 233 6.52 0.32 -12.45
N ASP A 234 6.32 -1.00 -12.56
CA ASP A 234 5.48 -1.71 -11.59
C ASP A 234 6.06 -1.62 -10.18
N SER A 235 5.18 -1.68 -9.16
CA SER A 235 5.58 -1.61 -7.76
C SER A 235 6.63 -2.66 -7.39
N TYR A 236 6.56 -3.88 -7.94
CA TYR A 236 7.56 -4.91 -7.67
C TYR A 236 8.91 -4.61 -8.30
N GLU A 237 8.96 -4.00 -9.49
CA GLU A 237 10.22 -3.62 -10.11
C GLU A 237 10.98 -2.61 -9.23
N HIS A 238 10.26 -1.63 -8.69
CA HIS A 238 10.84 -0.63 -7.79
C HIS A 238 11.29 -1.25 -6.46
N LEU A 239 10.43 -2.05 -5.82
CA LEU A 239 10.76 -2.69 -4.53
C LEU A 239 11.94 -3.68 -4.67
N LEU A 240 12.03 -4.44 -5.76
CA LEU A 240 13.16 -5.34 -5.99
C LEU A 240 14.47 -4.57 -6.17
N LEU A 241 14.43 -3.42 -6.84
CA LEU A 241 15.59 -2.54 -6.96
C LEU A 241 16.03 -2.01 -5.59
N ASP A 242 15.09 -1.58 -4.76
CA ASP A 242 15.39 -1.12 -3.39
C ASP A 242 16.01 -2.23 -2.53
N VAL A 243 15.54 -3.48 -2.67
CA VAL A 243 16.16 -4.63 -1.99
C VAL A 243 17.58 -4.87 -2.50
N ILE A 244 17.89 -4.60 -3.78
CA ILE A 244 19.26 -4.73 -4.33
C ILE A 244 20.17 -3.61 -3.80
N ASP A 245 19.65 -2.39 -3.72
CA ASP A 245 20.40 -1.22 -3.23
C ASP A 245 20.54 -1.22 -1.70
N GLY A 246 19.65 -1.94 -1.01
CA GLY A 246 19.60 -1.98 0.45
C GLY A 246 18.77 -0.89 1.08
N ASP A 247 17.95 -0.21 0.28
CA ASP A 247 17.00 0.77 0.76
C ASP A 247 15.81 0.03 1.38
N ASN A 248 15.50 0.36 2.64
CA ASN A 248 14.41 -0.26 3.39
C ASN A 248 13.27 0.73 3.71
N HIS A 249 13.25 1.94 3.16
CA HIS A 249 12.27 2.97 3.51
C HIS A 249 10.84 2.63 3.05
N LEU A 250 10.68 1.79 2.03
CA LEU A 250 9.37 1.34 1.52
C LEU A 250 8.92 -0.01 2.10
N PHE A 251 9.66 -0.58 3.06
CA PHE A 251 9.35 -1.89 3.64
C PHE A 251 8.89 -1.77 5.08
N MET A 252 7.84 -2.52 5.44
CA MET A 252 7.27 -2.47 6.77
C MET A 252 8.24 -2.97 7.84
N ARG A 253 8.55 -2.11 8.83
CA ARG A 253 9.39 -2.47 9.98
C ARG A 253 8.58 -3.20 11.05
N SER A 254 9.25 -3.98 11.91
CA SER A 254 8.58 -4.78 12.95
C SER A 254 7.78 -3.95 13.97
N ASP A 255 8.24 -2.77 14.33
CA ASP A 255 7.54 -1.85 15.23
C ASP A 255 6.38 -1.12 14.53
N GLU A 256 6.52 -0.76 13.26
CA GLU A 256 5.41 -0.24 12.43
C GLU A 256 4.29 -1.27 12.30
N LEU A 257 4.64 -2.53 12.03
CA LEU A 257 3.69 -3.62 11.99
C LEU A 257 2.99 -3.81 13.35
N THR A 258 3.75 -3.74 14.44
CA THR A 258 3.19 -3.81 15.80
C THR A 258 2.24 -2.65 16.07
N ALA A 259 2.61 -1.42 15.68
CA ALA A 259 1.77 -0.23 15.83
C ALA A 259 0.47 -0.34 15.02
N ALA A 260 0.54 -0.83 13.78
CA ALA A 260 -0.64 -1.07 12.94
C ALA A 260 -1.61 -2.07 13.60
N TRP A 261 -1.09 -3.19 14.10
CA TRP A 261 -1.91 -4.18 14.82
C TRP A 261 -2.49 -3.64 16.12
N ASN A 262 -1.75 -2.83 16.88
CA ASN A 262 -2.27 -2.23 18.10
C ASN A 262 -3.49 -1.33 17.85
N ILE A 263 -3.55 -0.67 16.68
CA ILE A 263 -4.69 0.16 16.28
C ILE A 263 -5.88 -0.71 15.86
N LEU A 264 -5.65 -1.72 15.02
CA LEU A 264 -6.73 -2.49 14.38
C LEU A 264 -7.27 -3.62 15.26
N ASN A 265 -6.43 -4.28 16.04
CA ASN A 265 -6.78 -5.51 16.75
C ASN A 265 -7.94 -5.35 17.75
N PRO A 266 -8.06 -4.26 18.55
CA PRO A 266 -9.22 -4.07 19.42
C PRO A 266 -10.54 -3.98 18.65
N VAL A 267 -10.52 -3.33 17.47
CA VAL A 267 -11.70 -3.18 16.61
C VAL A 267 -12.10 -4.54 16.03
N LEU A 268 -11.13 -5.29 15.51
CA LEU A 268 -11.37 -6.63 14.96
C LEU A 268 -11.92 -7.60 16.01
N GLN A 269 -11.34 -7.60 17.22
CA GLN A 269 -11.81 -8.43 18.32
C GLN A 269 -13.25 -8.10 18.74
N GLU A 270 -13.62 -6.83 18.75
CA GLU A 270 -14.98 -6.40 19.09
C GLU A 270 -15.99 -6.82 18.00
N ILE A 271 -15.60 -6.74 16.72
CA ILE A 271 -16.40 -7.22 15.59
C ILE A 271 -16.66 -8.72 15.72
N ASP A 272 -15.61 -9.52 15.95
CA ASP A 272 -15.72 -10.97 16.05
C ASP A 272 -16.50 -11.40 17.29
N LYS A 273 -16.23 -10.78 18.44
CA LYS A 273 -16.88 -11.11 19.72
C LYS A 273 -18.38 -10.82 19.72
N ASN A 274 -18.78 -9.71 19.13
CA ASN A 274 -20.19 -9.32 19.08
C ASN A 274 -20.90 -9.78 17.80
N ASN A 275 -20.18 -10.44 16.89
CA ASN A 275 -20.66 -10.89 15.59
C ASN A 275 -21.37 -9.75 14.82
N ILE A 276 -20.70 -8.59 14.78
CA ILE A 276 -21.26 -7.35 14.23
C ILE A 276 -21.50 -7.55 12.73
N ALA A 277 -22.77 -7.49 12.32
CA ALA A 277 -23.11 -7.55 10.91
C ALA A 277 -22.67 -6.28 10.18
N PRO A 278 -21.97 -6.38 9.04
CA PRO A 278 -21.55 -5.22 8.26
C PRO A 278 -22.77 -4.49 7.68
N GLU A 279 -22.67 -3.16 7.55
CA GLU A 279 -23.68 -2.37 6.85
C GLU A 279 -23.69 -2.73 5.37
N LEU A 280 -24.86 -3.06 4.84
CA LEU A 280 -25.02 -3.43 3.44
C LEU A 280 -24.97 -2.19 2.54
N TYR A 281 -24.41 -2.36 1.36
CA TYR A 281 -24.38 -1.34 0.32
C TYR A 281 -24.53 -1.97 -1.07
N GLU A 282 -25.02 -1.18 -2.02
CA GLU A 282 -25.26 -1.64 -3.38
C GLU A 282 -23.93 -1.84 -4.15
N LEU A 283 -23.83 -2.94 -4.89
CA LEU A 283 -22.69 -3.20 -5.78
C LEU A 283 -22.67 -2.16 -6.91
N GLY A 284 -21.53 -1.52 -7.14
CA GLY A 284 -21.42 -0.37 -8.05
C GLY A 284 -21.96 0.92 -7.44
N GLY A 285 -22.44 0.88 -6.19
CA GLY A 285 -22.81 2.04 -5.41
C GLY A 285 -21.60 2.74 -4.81
N ARG A 286 -21.85 3.71 -3.93
CA ARG A 286 -20.81 4.56 -3.34
C ARG A 286 -20.28 4.03 -2.00
N GLY A 287 -20.92 3.00 -1.45
CA GLY A 287 -20.67 2.43 -0.13
C GLY A 287 -21.83 2.68 0.84
N PRO A 288 -21.70 2.22 2.10
CA PRO A 288 -22.72 2.32 3.13
C PRO A 288 -23.04 3.77 3.51
N VAL A 289 -24.28 4.02 3.95
CA VAL A 289 -24.77 5.34 4.35
C VAL A 289 -24.07 5.81 5.62
N GLY A 290 -23.73 4.90 6.55
CA GLY A 290 -22.99 5.21 7.77
C GLY A 290 -21.67 5.93 7.52
N ALA A 291 -20.98 5.62 6.42
CA ALA A 291 -19.73 6.30 6.05
C ALA A 291 -19.93 7.79 5.71
N TYR A 292 -21.07 8.16 5.14
CA TYR A 292 -21.40 9.56 4.84
C TYR A 292 -21.64 10.36 6.12
N TYR A 293 -22.40 9.79 7.04
CA TYR A 293 -22.66 10.41 8.34
C TYR A 293 -21.39 10.58 9.15
N LEU A 294 -20.48 9.60 9.09
CA LEU A 294 -19.16 9.70 9.70
C LEU A 294 -18.40 10.93 9.19
N TRP A 295 -18.32 11.15 7.87
CA TRP A 295 -17.66 12.32 7.30
C TRP A 295 -18.33 13.64 7.66
N ALA A 296 -19.66 13.71 7.53
CA ALA A 296 -20.42 14.91 7.83
C ALA A 296 -20.22 15.37 9.29
N LYS A 297 -20.13 14.42 10.23
CA LYS A 297 -19.86 14.69 11.65
C LYS A 297 -18.51 15.39 11.87
N HIS A 298 -17.53 15.14 11.02
CA HIS A 298 -16.19 15.72 11.11
C HIS A 298 -15.99 16.93 10.17
N GLY A 299 -17.08 17.50 9.64
CA GLY A 299 -17.04 18.71 8.82
C GLY A 299 -16.44 18.50 7.43
N VAL A 300 -16.26 17.24 7.01
CA VAL A 300 -15.80 16.89 5.67
C VAL A 300 -17.03 16.53 4.83
N GLN A 301 -17.35 17.38 3.86
CA GLN A 301 -18.38 17.06 2.87
C GLN A 301 -17.79 16.17 1.79
N TRP A 302 -18.55 15.17 1.38
CA TRP A 302 -18.17 14.31 0.27
C TRP A 302 -18.18 15.13 -1.02
N THR A 303 -17.00 15.40 -1.58
CA THR A 303 -16.87 15.96 -2.92
C THR A 303 -17.13 14.83 -3.93
N GLU A 304 -18.31 14.83 -4.52
CA GLU A 304 -18.60 13.99 -5.69
C GLU A 304 -17.70 14.44 -6.84
N ASP A 305 -16.84 13.55 -7.31
CA ASP A 305 -16.64 13.38 -8.74
C ASP A 305 -17.27 12.05 -9.11
#